data_AF-A0A258FYP9-F1
#
_entry.id   AF-A0A258FYP9-F1
#
_cell.length_a   1.000
_cell.length_b   1.000
_cell.length_c   1.000
_cell.angle_alpha   90.00
_cell.angle_beta   90.00
_cell.angle_gamma   90.00
#
_symmetry.space_group_name_H-M   'P 1'
#
loop_
_entity.id
_entity.type
_entity.pdbx_description
1 polymer ?
#
loop_
_entity_poly.entity_id
_entity_poly.type
_entity_poly.pdbx_seq_one_letter_code
_entity_poly.pdbx_strand_id
1 'polypeptide(L)' 'MSLQSTDPIADLLTRIRNAAMVGKHEVRVPTSKLKKVVAEQLVKNKYLEAVALE' A
#
# COMPACT_ATOMS: atom_id res chain seq x y z
N MET A 1 -9.11 21.56 -3.04
CA MET A 1 -9.56 20.88 -1.81
C MET A 1 -8.55 19.80 -1.46
N SER A 2 -7.73 20.05 -0.45
CA SER A 2 -6.79 19.06 0.08
C SER A 2 -7.59 17.99 0.83
N LEU A 3 -7.91 16.88 0.16
CA LEU A 3 -8.29 15.64 0.86
C LEU A 3 -7.03 15.11 1.54
N GLN A 4 -6.66 15.73 2.66
CA GLN A 4 -5.78 15.09 3.63
C GLN A 4 -6.53 13.88 4.18
N SER A 5 -6.31 12.71 3.58
CA SER A 5 -6.50 11.45 4.32
C SER A 5 -5.60 11.55 5.54
N THR A 6 -6.21 11.73 6.71
CA THR A 6 -5.52 11.93 8.00
C THR A 6 -4.43 10.88 8.23
N ASP A 7 -4.63 9.67 7.70
CA ASP A 7 -3.68 8.56 7.82
C ASP A 7 -3.37 7.90 6.46
N PRO A 8 -2.30 8.34 5.77
CA PRO A 8 -1.89 7.73 4.50
C PRO A 8 -1.49 6.25 4.61
N ILE A 9 -1.13 5.78 5.81
CA ILE A 9 -0.82 4.36 6.08
C ILE A 9 -2.11 3.55 6.19
N ALA A 10 -3.15 4.07 6.85
CA ALA A 10 -4.44 3.39 6.96
C ALA A 10 -5.10 3.22 5.59
N ASP A 11 -5.03 4.24 4.73
CA ASP A 11 -5.49 4.16 3.33
C ASP A 11 -4.74 3.06 2.56
N LEU A 12 -3.41 2.98 2.71
CA LEU A 12 -2.59 1.95 2.07
C LEU A 12 -3.03 0.53 2.48
N LEU A 13 -3.12 0.27 3.79
CA LEU A 13 -3.50 -1.05 4.32
C LEU A 13 -4.92 -1.43 3.92
N THR A 14 -5.84 -0.46 3.93
CA THR A 14 -7.24 -0.67 3.53
C THR A 14 -7.34 -1.06 2.06
N ARG A 15 -6.58 -0.42 1.16
CA ARG A 15 -6.55 -0.81 -0.26
C ARG A 15 -5.99 -2.20 -0.48
N ILE A 16 -4.89 -2.55 0.20
CA ILE A 16 -4.29 -3.90 0.11
C ILE A 16 -5.32 -4.95 0.55
N ARG A 17 -5.98 -4.73 1.69
CA ARG A 17 -7.04 -5.63 2.17
C ARG A 17 -8.19 -5.75 1.17
N ASN A 18 -8.70 -4.64 0.66
CA ASN A 18 -9.81 -4.65 -0.29
C ASN A 18 -9.43 -5.34 -1.61
N ALA A 19 -8.20 -5.15 -2.08
CA ALA A 19 -7.69 -5.84 -3.26
C ALA A 19 -7.58 -7.35 -3.04
N ALA A 20 -7.04 -7.78 -1.90
CA ALA A 20 -6.98 -9.19 -1.52
C ALA A 20 -8.37 -9.82 -1.42
N MET A 21 -9.34 -9.09 -0.83
CA MET A 21 -10.74 -9.55 -0.73
C MET A 21 -11.41 -9.72 -2.09
N VAL A 22 -11.06 -8.89 -3.09
CA VAL A 22 -11.63 -8.95 -4.44
C VAL A 22 -10.82 -9.83 -5.40
N GLY A 23 -9.72 -10.44 -4.94
CA GLY A 23 -8.84 -11.29 -5.75
C GLY A 23 -7.95 -10.51 -6.73
N LYS A 24 -7.65 -9.23 -6.45
CA LYS A 24 -6.68 -8.45 -7.23
C LYS A 24 -5.27 -8.72 -6.73
N HIS A 25 -4.37 -9.01 -7.66
CA HIS A 25 -2.97 -9.29 -7.39
C HIS A 25 -2.07 -8.03 -7.45
N GLU A 26 -2.59 -6.92 -7.99
CA GLU A 26 -1.87 -5.65 -8.11
C GLU A 26 -2.70 -4.49 -7.52
N VAL A 27 -2.03 -3.58 -6.80
CA VAL A 27 -2.63 -2.36 -6.25
C VAL A 27 -1.72 -1.17 -6.53
N ARG A 28 -2.29 -0.13 -7.15
CA ARG A 28 -1.59 1.14 -7.42
C ARG A 28 -1.97 2.19 -6.38
N VAL A 29 -0.96 2.81 -5.78
CA VAL A 29 -1.10 3.86 -4.77
C VAL A 29 -0.11 4.98 -5.02
N PRO A 30 -0.45 6.24 -4.67
CA PRO A 30 0.49 7.35 -4.80
C PRO A 30 1.69 7.14 -3.88
N THR A 31 2.88 7.36 -4.42
CA THR A 31 4.15 7.12 -3.74
C THR A 31 4.37 8.16 -2.63
N SER A 32 4.95 7.71 -1.51
CA SER A 32 5.37 8.56 -0.40
C SER A 32 6.47 7.84 0.37
N LYS A 33 7.42 8.59 0.95
CA LYS A 33 8.55 8.03 1.71
C LYS A 33 8.09 7.03 2.78
N LEU A 34 7.01 7.36 3.51
CA LEU A 34 6.45 6.49 4.54
C LEU A 34 5.84 5.21 3.95
N LYS A 35 5.03 5.34 2.89
CA LYS A 35 4.39 4.19 2.23
C LYS A 35 5.42 3.22 1.66
N LYS A 36 6.53 3.75 1.12
CA LYS A 36 7.66 2.96 0.62
C LYS A 36 8.26 2.10 1.73
N VAL A 37 8.62 2.69 2.87
CA VAL A 37 9.21 1.96 4.00
C VAL A 37 8.25 0.86 4.48
N VAL A 38 6.95 1.17 4.62
CA VAL A 38 5.95 0.18 5.04
C VAL A 38 5.86 -0.97 4.03
N ALA A 39 5.78 -0.66 2.73
CA ALA A 39 5.69 -1.66 1.67
C ALA A 39 6.95 -2.56 1.62
N GLU A 40 8.14 -1.99 1.78
CA GLU A 40 9.40 -2.75 1.89
C GLU A 40 9.41 -3.69 3.10
N GLN A 41 8.92 -3.24 4.26
CA GLN A 41 8.80 -4.11 5.45
C GLN A 41 7.78 -5.22 5.22
N LEU A 42 6.67 -4.96 4.55
CA LEU A 42 5.67 -5.99 4.22
C LEU A 42 6.25 -7.07 3.28
N VAL A 43 7.08 -6.68 2.30
CA VAL A 43 7.82 -7.62 1.44
C VAL A 43 8.82 -8.44 2.26
N LYS A 44 9.59 -7.80 3.15
CA LYS A 44 10.54 -8.50 4.04
C LYS A 44 9.86 -9.54 4.94
N ASN A 45 8.66 -9.23 5.42
CA ASN A 45 7.86 -10.13 6.25
C ASN A 45 7.03 -11.15 5.44
N LYS A 46 7.24 -11.22 4.12
CA LYS A 46 6.55 -12.14 3.18
C LYS A 46 5.03 -11.96 3.12
N TYR A 47 4.53 -10.75 3.41
CA TYR A 47 3.11 -10.41 3.21
C TYR A 47 2.81 -9.93 1.78
N LEU A 48 3.82 -9.41 1.07
CA LEU A 48 3.73 -8.96 -0.33
C LEU A 48 4.86 -9.61 -1.13
N GLU A 49 4.61 -9.98 -2.39
CA GLU A 49 5.64 -10.56 -3.27
C GLU A 49 6.66 -9.52 -3.74
N ALA A 50 6.18 -8.39 -4.26
CA ALA A 50 7.02 -7.35 -4.82
C ALA A 50 6.37 -5.98 -4.67
N VAL A 51 7.22 -4.95 -4.58
CA VAL A 51 6.81 -3.54 -4.59
C VAL A 51 7.61 -2.86 -5.68
N ALA A 52 6.91 -2.33 -6.68
CA ALA A 52 7.48 -1.50 -7.73
C ALA A 52 7.12 -0.02 -7.48
N LEU A 53 8.06 0.88 -7.77
CA LEU A 53 7.85 2.32 -7.70
C LEU A 53 7.76 2.85 -9.13
N GLU A 54 6.58 3.30 -9.52
CA GLU A 54 6.34 4.14 -10.71
C GLU A 54 5.97 5.57 -10.30
#